data_AF-A0A9N7YS34-F1
#
_entry.id   AF-A0A9N7YS34-F1
#
_cell.length_a   1.000
_cell.length_b   1.000
_cell.length_c   1.000
_cell.angle_alpha   90.00
_cell.angle_beta   90.00
_cell.angle_gamma   90.00
#
_symmetry.space_group_name_H-M   'P 1'
#
loop_
_entity.id
_entity.type
_entity.pdbx_description
1 polymer ?
#
loop_
_entity_poly.entity_id
_entity_poly.type
_entity_poly.pdbx_seq_one_letter_code
_entity_poly.pdbx_strand_id
1 'polypeptide(L)'
;MSGQTVPADFSGHMLDLDEDEDLEVFSKNTSLADGSSMPNSPSSMVNQYRLEEDEEEQLDTNTKDLFITVDNPESQVTAIETFIMYRVLTKTTRSEFDSSEYEVHRRYQDFLWLRSRLEENHPTLIVHNNGGVT
;
A
#
# COMPACT_ATOMS: atom_id res chain seq x y z
N MET A 1 30.69 52.45 -21.98
CA MET A 1 30.70 52.05 -20.56
C MET A 1 31.92 51.19 -20.35
N SER A 2 32.79 51.62 -19.44
CA SER A 2 34.09 51.04 -19.14
C SER A 2 34.00 49.62 -18.60
N GLY A 3 35.05 48.84 -18.87
CA GLY A 3 35.73 48.07 -17.82
C GLY A 3 35.31 46.61 -17.65
N GLN A 4 35.92 45.75 -18.45
CA GLN A 4 36.15 44.34 -18.15
C GLN A 4 37.21 44.20 -17.05
N THR A 5 36.98 43.35 -16.04
CA THR A 5 38.04 42.63 -15.33
C THR A 5 37.52 41.29 -14.81
N VAL A 6 37.97 40.20 -15.43
CA VAL A 6 38.11 38.87 -14.84
C VAL A 6 39.49 38.81 -14.18
N PRO A 7 39.66 38.06 -13.08
CA PRO A 7 40.82 37.16 -12.99
C PRO A 7 40.34 35.77 -12.54
N ALA A 8 40.64 34.70 -13.29
CA ALA A 8 41.92 33.98 -13.36
C ALA A 8 42.18 33.18 -12.06
N ASP A 9 41.92 31.87 -12.01
CA ASP A 9 42.65 30.74 -12.61
C ASP A 9 43.60 30.10 -11.57
N PHE A 10 43.94 28.84 -11.86
CA PHE A 10 45.07 28.05 -11.36
C PHE A 10 44.81 26.94 -10.34
N SER A 11 45.12 25.74 -10.84
CA SER A 11 45.96 24.70 -10.22
C SER A 11 45.26 23.89 -9.13
N GLY A 12 44.92 22.62 -9.35
CA GLY A 12 45.82 21.58 -9.82
C GLY A 12 46.35 20.82 -8.60
N HIS A 13 45.88 19.60 -8.37
CA HIS A 13 46.72 18.54 -7.81
C HIS A 13 46.03 17.18 -7.98
N MET A 14 46.71 16.33 -8.75
CA MET A 14 46.61 14.88 -8.74
C MET A 14 47.37 14.35 -7.50
N LEU A 15 47.35 13.03 -7.29
CA LEU A 15 48.08 12.25 -6.25
C LEU A 15 47.29 12.06 -4.95
N ASP A 16 47.36 10.95 -4.24
CA ASP A 16 47.71 9.53 -4.48
C ASP A 16 47.66 8.94 -3.06
N LEU A 17 46.97 7.81 -2.88
CA LEU A 17 47.15 6.84 -1.78
C LEU A 17 46.98 7.44 -0.35
N ASP A 18 46.44 6.73 0.62
CA ASP A 18 47.16 5.71 1.36
C ASP A 18 46.15 4.66 1.85
N GLU A 19 46.45 3.42 1.50
CA GLU A 19 46.04 2.26 2.29
C GLU A 19 46.74 2.33 3.66
N ASP A 20 46.18 1.58 4.61
CA ASP A 20 46.84 1.02 5.79
C ASP A 20 46.54 1.63 7.17
N GLU A 21 46.63 0.70 8.12
CA GLU A 21 46.84 0.84 9.56
C GLU A 21 45.57 0.92 10.44
N ASP A 22 44.96 -0.26 10.55
CA ASP A 22 44.55 -0.87 11.81
C ASP A 22 45.33 -0.36 13.04
N LEU A 23 44.62 -0.01 14.12
CA LEU A 23 45.17 -0.05 15.47
C LEU A 23 44.07 -0.30 16.49
N GLU A 24 43.99 -1.56 16.91
CA GLU A 24 43.28 -2.05 18.08
C GLU A 24 43.67 -1.26 19.32
N VAL A 25 42.70 -0.67 20.01
CA VAL A 25 42.95 0.03 21.28
C VAL A 25 41.86 -0.32 22.30
N PHE A 26 42.22 -1.34 23.08
CA PHE A 26 41.79 -1.69 24.44
C PHE A 26 40.51 -2.49 24.66
N SER A 27 40.71 -3.82 24.65
CA SER A 27 40.21 -4.64 25.76
C SER A 27 40.81 -4.12 27.09
N LYS A 28 39.99 -3.52 27.96
CA LYS A 28 40.33 -3.35 29.37
C LYS A 28 39.09 -3.63 30.23
N ASN A 29 39.13 -4.77 30.89
CA ASN A 29 38.21 -5.19 31.92
C ASN A 29 38.54 -4.49 33.26
N THR A 30 37.53 -4.11 34.04
CA THR A 30 37.61 -4.03 35.51
C THR A 30 36.23 -3.82 36.17
N SER A 31 35.71 -4.93 36.71
CA SER A 31 35.12 -5.10 38.06
C SER A 31 34.00 -4.18 38.60
N LEU A 32 32.88 -4.84 38.92
CA LEU A 32 32.02 -4.74 40.13
C LEU A 32 31.65 -3.35 40.67
N ALA A 33 30.39 -2.95 40.47
CA ALA A 33 29.35 -2.85 41.50
C ALA A 33 28.22 -1.87 41.10
N ASP A 34 27.03 -2.20 41.61
CA ASP A 34 25.86 -1.35 41.85
C ASP A 34 24.77 -1.29 40.78
N GLY A 35 23.56 -1.54 41.27
CA GLY A 35 22.37 -1.77 40.48
C GLY A 35 21.70 -0.48 40.04
N SER A 36 21.29 -0.45 38.79
CA SER A 36 20.02 0.17 38.40
C SER A 36 19.58 -0.43 37.07
N SER A 37 18.33 -0.86 37.05
CA SER A 37 17.61 -1.42 35.93
C SER A 37 17.52 -0.43 34.77
N MET A 38 18.04 -0.82 33.61
CA MET A 38 17.64 -0.26 32.32
C MET A 38 17.40 -1.41 31.33
N PRO A 39 16.16 -1.65 30.88
CA PRO A 39 15.90 -2.50 29.74
C PRO A 39 16.05 -1.63 28.48
N ASN A 40 17.24 -1.63 27.88
CA ASN A 40 17.41 -1.07 26.53
C ASN A 40 17.07 -2.15 25.48
N SER A 41 15.78 -2.41 25.30
CA SER A 41 15.29 -3.04 24.06
C SER A 41 15.57 -2.12 22.85
N PRO A 42 15.68 -2.59 21.59
CA PRO A 42 15.19 -3.87 21.08
C PRO A 42 16.19 -4.63 20.18
N SER A 43 16.11 -5.96 20.18
CA SER A 43 16.63 -6.79 19.09
C SER A 43 15.98 -6.36 17.78
N SER A 44 16.72 -5.62 16.97
CA SER A 44 16.27 -5.06 15.71
C SER A 44 16.40 -6.10 14.59
N MET A 45 15.31 -6.28 13.86
CA MET A 45 15.19 -6.92 12.55
C MET A 45 15.48 -8.43 12.45
N VAL A 46 14.57 -9.25 12.98
CA VAL A 46 14.21 -10.48 12.29
C VAL A 46 12.83 -10.27 11.66
N ASN A 47 12.81 -9.98 10.35
CA ASN A 47 11.59 -10.19 9.55
C ASN A 47 11.40 -11.70 9.40
N GLN A 48 11.03 -12.36 10.49
CA GLN A 48 10.48 -13.70 10.42
C GLN A 48 9.02 -13.52 10.00
N TYR A 49 8.79 -13.32 8.71
CA TYR A 49 7.56 -13.82 8.11
C TYR A 49 7.65 -15.36 8.17
N ARG A 50 7.52 -15.94 9.38
CA ARG A 50 6.98 -17.29 9.50
C ARG A 50 5.51 -17.08 9.15
N LEU A 51 5.21 -17.26 7.88
CA LEU A 51 3.88 -17.73 7.51
C LEU A 51 3.76 -19.05 8.25
N GLU A 52 3.09 -19.03 9.39
CA GLU A 52 2.70 -20.25 10.08
C GLU A 52 1.77 -20.97 9.11
N GLU A 53 2.32 -22.02 8.51
CA GLU A 53 1.75 -22.93 7.52
C GLU A 53 0.68 -23.86 8.13
N ASP A 54 -0.07 -23.36 9.13
CA ASP A 54 -1.05 -24.12 9.91
C ASP A 54 -2.45 -23.46 9.91
N GLU A 55 -2.76 -22.58 8.96
CA GLU A 55 -4.12 -22.07 8.73
C GLU A 55 -4.94 -22.92 7.73
N GLU A 56 -4.41 -24.05 7.26
CA GLU A 56 -4.98 -24.83 6.15
C GLU A 56 -6.23 -25.67 6.50
N GLU A 57 -6.68 -25.72 7.75
CA GLU A 57 -7.85 -26.54 8.15
C GLU A 57 -9.08 -25.72 8.62
N GLN A 58 -9.04 -24.38 8.57
CA GLN A 58 -10.20 -23.53 8.91
C GLN A 58 -10.69 -22.64 7.74
N LEU A 59 -10.06 -22.70 6.58
CA LEU A 59 -10.35 -21.81 5.45
C LEU A 59 -11.60 -22.24 4.64
N ASP A 60 -12.08 -23.46 4.84
CA ASP A 60 -13.05 -24.12 3.95
C ASP A 60 -14.51 -23.74 4.24
N THR A 61 -14.80 -23.20 5.43
CA THR A 61 -16.13 -22.67 5.80
C THR A 61 -16.29 -21.19 5.43
N ASN A 62 -15.20 -20.50 5.09
CA ASN A 62 -15.21 -19.09 4.71
C ASN A 62 -15.15 -18.93 3.18
N THR A 63 -15.88 -19.77 2.43
CA THR A 63 -16.18 -19.49 1.02
C THR A 63 -17.06 -18.24 0.97
N LYS A 64 -16.40 -17.09 1.01
CA LYS A 64 -16.93 -15.76 0.84
C LYS A 64 -17.33 -15.59 -0.62
N ASP A 65 -18.31 -16.36 -1.06
CA ASP A 65 -18.73 -16.50 -2.45
C ASP A 65 -19.62 -15.32 -2.86
N LEU A 66 -19.06 -14.39 -3.64
CA LEU A 66 -19.81 -13.34 -4.30
C LEU A 66 -19.47 -13.42 -5.78
N PHE A 67 -20.44 -13.83 -6.58
CA PHE A 67 -20.32 -13.83 -8.03
C PHE A 67 -21.07 -12.63 -8.57
N ILE A 68 -20.32 -11.63 -9.03
CA ILE A 68 -20.87 -10.38 -9.58
C ILE A 68 -20.67 -10.40 -11.08
N THR A 69 -21.75 -10.27 -11.84
CA THR A 69 -21.71 -10.06 -13.29
C THR A 69 -22.22 -8.66 -13.60
N VAL A 70 -21.47 -7.91 -14.40
CA VAL A 70 -21.87 -6.60 -14.91
C VAL A 70 -21.99 -6.71 -16.42
N ASP A 71 -23.20 -6.58 -16.94
CA ASP A 71 -23.48 -6.74 -18.36
C ASP A 71 -24.66 -5.86 -18.81
N ASN A 72 -25.20 -6.15 -20.00
CA ASN A 72 -26.35 -5.50 -20.61
C ASN A 72 -26.27 -3.95 -20.57
N PRO A 73 -25.28 -3.34 -21.24
CA PRO A 73 -25.18 -1.89 -21.31
C PRO A 73 -26.35 -1.30 -22.10
N GLU A 74 -27.13 -0.44 -21.46
CA GLU A 74 -28.29 0.22 -22.06
C GLU A 74 -28.13 1.74 -22.04
N SER A 75 -28.32 2.38 -23.20
CA SER A 75 -28.37 3.83 -23.29
C SER A 75 -29.72 4.35 -22.80
N GLN A 76 -29.70 5.08 -21.69
CA GLN A 76 -30.87 5.73 -21.11
C GLN A 76 -30.86 7.21 -21.47
N VAL A 77 -31.93 7.69 -22.11
CA VAL A 77 -32.08 9.08 -22.53
C VAL A 77 -33.13 9.75 -21.65
N THR A 78 -32.73 10.82 -20.96
CA THR A 78 -33.64 11.68 -20.20
C THR A 78 -33.74 13.05 -20.86
N ALA A 79 -34.62 13.93 -20.35
CA ALA A 79 -34.73 15.29 -20.85
C ALA A 79 -33.46 16.15 -20.65
N ILE A 80 -32.55 15.73 -19.75
CA ILE A 80 -31.42 16.53 -19.27
C ILE A 80 -30.08 15.87 -19.59
N GLU A 81 -30.02 14.54 -19.53
CA GLU A 81 -28.78 13.76 -19.68
C GLU A 81 -29.05 12.45 -20.43
N THR A 82 -28.05 11.98 -21.17
CA THR A 82 -27.98 10.60 -21.68
C THR A 82 -26.83 9.88 -20.98
N PHE A 83 -27.09 8.69 -20.44
CA PHE A 83 -26.09 7.89 -19.73
C PHE A 83 -26.26 6.41 -19.99
N ILE A 84 -25.21 5.62 -19.72
CA ILE A 84 -25.26 4.16 -19.83
C ILE A 84 -25.62 3.56 -18.47
N MET A 85 -26.63 2.72 -18.47
CA MET A 85 -27.03 1.88 -17.34
C MET A 85 -26.50 0.47 -17.56
N TYR A 86 -25.97 -0.13 -16.50
CA TYR A 86 -25.51 -1.51 -16.50
C TYR A 86 -26.39 -2.34 -15.59
N ARG A 87 -26.57 -3.60 -15.96
CA ARG A 87 -27.19 -4.62 -15.12
C ARG A 87 -26.11 -5.23 -14.24
N VAL A 88 -26.32 -5.20 -12.94
CA VAL A 88 -25.42 -5.80 -11.94
C VAL A 88 -26.16 -6.96 -11.30
N LEU A 89 -25.74 -8.18 -11.62
CA LEU A 89 -26.30 -9.40 -11.08
C LEU A 89 -25.36 -9.95 -10.01
N THR A 90 -25.90 -10.14 -8.81
CA THR A 90 -25.19 -10.74 -7.67
C THR A 90 -25.75 -12.14 -7.42
N LYS A 91 -24.86 -13.13 -7.31
CA LYS A 91 -25.18 -14.48 -6.82
C LYS A 91 -24.28 -14.84 -5.66
N THR A 92 -24.84 -15.39 -4.59
CA THR A 92 -24.13 -15.70 -3.34
C THR A 92 -24.84 -16.78 -2.54
N THR A 93 -24.09 -17.55 -1.76
CA THR A 93 -24.64 -18.44 -0.72
C THR A 93 -24.52 -17.85 0.69
N ARG A 94 -23.99 -16.62 0.82
CA ARG A 94 -23.83 -15.94 2.11
C ARG A 94 -25.18 -15.52 2.70
N SER A 95 -25.41 -15.87 3.97
CA SER A 95 -26.62 -15.54 4.72
C SER A 95 -26.71 -14.08 5.18
N GLU A 96 -25.64 -13.28 5.01
CA GLU A 96 -25.62 -11.83 5.29
C GLU A 96 -26.48 -11.02 4.30
N PHE A 97 -26.88 -11.63 3.19
CA PHE A 97 -27.69 -11.02 2.14
C PHE A 97 -29.13 -11.54 2.21
N ASP A 98 -30.09 -10.65 1.95
CA ASP A 98 -31.53 -10.98 1.98
C ASP A 98 -31.94 -11.98 0.88
N SER A 99 -31.14 -12.09 -0.19
CA SER A 99 -31.38 -13.02 -1.31
C SER A 99 -30.07 -13.62 -1.81
N SER A 100 -30.13 -14.88 -2.24
CA SER A 100 -29.01 -15.57 -2.89
C SER A 100 -28.78 -15.12 -4.34
N GLU A 101 -29.78 -14.52 -4.97
CA GLU A 101 -29.67 -13.93 -6.31
C GLU A 101 -30.51 -12.66 -6.40
N TYR A 102 -29.91 -11.57 -6.84
CA TYR A 102 -30.64 -10.32 -7.08
C TYR A 102 -29.95 -9.46 -8.13
N GLU A 103 -30.74 -8.59 -8.75
CA GLU A 103 -30.33 -7.73 -9.84
C GLU A 103 -30.64 -6.27 -9.53
N VAL A 104 -29.70 -5.39 -9.88
CA VAL A 104 -29.89 -3.93 -9.82
C VAL A 104 -29.37 -3.28 -11.09
N HIS A 105 -29.92 -2.12 -11.41
CA HIS A 105 -29.47 -1.28 -12.52
C HIS A 105 -28.69 -0.09 -11.97
N ARG A 106 -27.46 0.10 -12.44
CA ARG A 106 -26.54 1.15 -11.96
C ARG A 106 -25.81 1.83 -13.11
N ARG A 107 -25.69 3.14 -13.02
CA ARG A 107 -24.83 3.93 -13.93
C ARG A 107 -23.45 4.12 -13.29
N TYR A 108 -22.46 4.52 -14.09
CA TYR A 108 -21.08 4.67 -13.60
C TYR A 108 -20.97 5.62 -12.38
N GLN A 109 -21.76 6.69 -12.36
CA GLN A 109 -21.80 7.64 -11.24
C GLN A 109 -22.19 6.99 -9.91
N ASP A 110 -23.03 5.94 -9.92
CA ASP A 110 -23.42 5.24 -8.70
C ASP A 110 -22.24 4.48 -8.08
N PHE A 111 -21.33 3.96 -8.92
CA PHE A 111 -20.10 3.30 -8.46
C PHE A 111 -19.08 4.31 -7.91
N LEU A 112 -18.98 5.50 -8.51
CA LEU A 112 -18.17 6.58 -7.96
C LEU A 112 -18.67 6.98 -6.57
N TRP A 113 -20.00 7.13 -6.42
CA TRP A 113 -20.61 7.41 -5.12
C TRP A 113 -20.34 6.30 -4.10
N LEU A 114 -20.50 5.03 -4.51
CA LEU A 114 -20.23 3.88 -3.64
C LEU A 114 -18.76 3.86 -3.20
N ARG A 115 -17.83 4.16 -4.12
CA ARG A 115 -16.40 4.25 -3.83
C ARG A 115 -16.12 5.30 -2.77
N SER A 116 -16.58 6.54 -2.97
CA SER A 116 -16.42 7.62 -1.99
C SER A 116 -17.00 7.22 -0.63
N ARG A 117 -18.15 6.55 -0.61
CA ARG A 117 -18.75 6.09 0.64
C ARG A 117 -17.92 5.02 1.34
N LEU A 118 -17.31 4.10 0.60
CA LEU A 118 -16.42 3.08 1.19
C LEU A 118 -15.15 3.72 1.76
N GLU A 119 -14.55 4.68 1.05
CA GLU A 119 -13.36 5.42 1.50
C GLU A 119 -13.65 6.19 2.80
N GLU A 120 -14.80 6.86 2.91
CA GLU A 120 -15.21 7.61 4.10
C GLU A 120 -15.41 6.72 5.35
N ASN A 121 -16.05 5.55 5.18
CA ASN A 121 -16.37 4.68 6.32
C ASN A 121 -15.21 3.76 6.73
N HIS A 122 -14.26 3.53 5.83
CA HIS A 122 -13.11 2.67 6.07
C HIS A 122 -11.81 3.35 5.63
N PRO A 123 -11.38 4.41 6.35
CA PRO A 123 -10.27 5.28 5.93
C PRO A 123 -8.90 4.58 5.87
N THR A 124 -8.77 3.40 6.46
CA THR A 124 -7.55 2.58 6.43
C THR A 124 -7.56 1.51 5.34
N LEU A 125 -8.70 1.26 4.68
CA LEU A 125 -8.81 0.28 3.60
C LEU A 125 -8.56 0.96 2.26
N ILE A 126 -7.79 0.29 1.41
CA ILE A 126 -7.55 0.74 0.03
C ILE A 126 -8.76 0.33 -0.82
N VAL A 127 -9.50 1.32 -1.31
CA VAL A 127 -10.55 1.09 -2.29
C VAL A 127 -9.93 1.15 -3.70
N HIS A 128 -10.14 0.10 -4.49
CA HIS A 128 -9.55 0.00 -5.83
C HIS A 128 -10.06 1.14 -6.72
N ASN A 129 -9.13 1.79 -7.43
CA ASN A 129 -9.47 2.78 -8.46
C ASN A 129 -9.52 2.08 -9.82
N ASN A 130 -10.60 2.30 -10.57
CA ASN A 130 -10.70 1.85 -11.96
C ASN A 130 -9.84 2.77 -12.85
N GLY A 131 -8.52 2.73 -12.65
CA GLY A 131 -7.54 3.52 -13.37
C GLY A 131 -6.88 2.70 -14.49
N GLY A 132 -7.41 2.83 -15.71
CA GLY A 132 -6.66 2.63 -16.94
C GLY A 132 -6.70 1.24 -17.59
N VAL A 133 -7.48 1.12 -18.66
CA VAL A 133 -6.95 0.62 -19.93
C VAL A 133 -7.50 1.55 -21.02
N THR A 134 -6.61 2.38 -21.56
CA THR A 134 -6.79 3.10 -22.84
C THR A 134 -6.73 2.14 -24.00
#